data_AF-A0A7C7MTM3-F1
#
_entry.id   AF-A0A7C7MTM3-F1
#
_cell.length_a   1.000
_cell.length_b   1.000
_cell.length_c   1.000
_cell.angle_alpha   90.00
_cell.angle_beta   90.00
_cell.angle_gamma   90.00
#
_symmetry.space_group_name_H-M   'P 1'
#
loop_
_entity.id
_entity.type
_entity.pdbx_description
1 polymer ?
#
loop_
_entity_poly.entity_id
_entity_poly.type
_entity_poly.pdbx_seq_one_letter_code
_entity_poly.pdbx_strand_id
1 'polypeptide(L)' 'MKKVKIISLIAIVFLTIGITYLDFENLSFYKNYKAYILIILGICTLGFSFFKPISVNMGQKK' A
#
# COMPACT_ATOMS: atom_id res chain seq x y z
N MET A 1 8.57 2.00 -16.23
CA MET A 1 7.12 1.68 -16.17
C MET A 1 6.78 0.41 -15.38
N LYS A 2 7.55 -0.68 -15.43
CA LYS A 2 7.22 -1.95 -14.72
C LYS A 2 7.24 -1.85 -13.19
N LYS A 3 8.16 -1.07 -12.61
CA LYS A 3 8.37 -0.97 -11.16
C LYS A 3 7.20 -0.30 -10.41
N VAL A 4 6.58 0.73 -11.00
CA VAL A 4 5.41 1.41 -10.40
C VAL A 4 4.22 0.45 -10.33
N LYS A 5 3.99 -0.35 -11.39
CA LYS A 5 2.94 -1.38 -11.40
C LYS A 5 3.17 -2.45 -10.32
N ILE A 6 4.42 -2.82 -10.05
CA ILE A 6 4.77 -3.78 -8.98
C ILE A 6 4.48 -3.19 -7.59
N ILE A 7 4.80 -1.91 -7.35
CA ILE A 7 4.51 -1.24 -6.08
C ILE A 7 3.00 -1.19 -5.83
N SER A 8 2.20 -0.86 -6.84
CA SER A 8 0.73 -0.88 -6.73
C SER A 8 0.20 -2.29 -6.46
N LEU A 9 0.76 -3.31 -7.10
CA LEU A 9 0.40 -4.71 -6.85
C LEU A 9 0.69 -5.12 -5.39
N ILE A 10 1.86 -4.78 -4.88
CA ILE A 10 2.25 -5.06 -3.49
C ILE A 10 1.32 -4.34 -2.50
N ALA A 11 0.93 -3.10 -2.80
CA ALA A 11 -0.03 -2.37 -1.98
C ALA A 11 -1.40 -3.06 -1.93
N ILE A 12 -1.90 -3.55 -3.07
CA ILE A 12 -3.15 -4.32 -3.14
C ILE A 12 -3.03 -5.60 -2.31
N VAL A 13 -1.91 -6.33 -2.42
CA VAL A 13 -1.68 -7.55 -1.62
C VAL A 13 -1.72 -7.26 -0.13
N PHE A 14 -1.05 -6.19 0.35
CA PHE A 14 -1.11 -5.81 1.76
C PHE A 14 -2.52 -5.43 2.22
N LEU A 15 -3.28 -4.72 1.38
CA LEU A 15 -4.68 -4.40 1.67
C LEU A 15 -5.54 -5.66 1.76
N THR A 16 -5.44 -6.56 0.77
CA THR A 16 -6.21 -7.80 0.75
C THR A 16 -5.91 -8.64 1.99
N ILE A 17 -4.62 -8.88 2.31
CA ILE A 17 -4.24 -9.65 3.49
C ILE A 17 -4.69 -8.94 4.77
N GLY A 18 -4.50 -7.63 4.87
CA GLY A 18 -4.89 -6.86 6.05
C GLY A 18 -6.40 -6.90 6.31
N ILE A 19 -7.22 -6.80 5.27
CA ILE A 19 -8.69 -6.91 5.37
C ILE A 19 -9.09 -8.35 5.71
N THR A 20 -8.47 -9.36 5.09
CA THR A 20 -8.75 -10.77 5.39
C THR A 20 -8.39 -11.15 6.82
N TYR A 21 -7.32 -10.58 7.38
CA TYR A 21 -6.90 -10.79 8.76
C TYR A 21 -7.67 -9.95 9.78
N LEU A 22 -8.49 -9.00 9.32
CA LEU A 22 -9.28 -8.17 10.21
C LEU A 22 -10.43 -9.00 10.77
N ASP A 23 -10.46 -9.13 12.09
CA ASP A 23 -11.59 -9.71 12.80
C ASP A 23 -12.72 -8.68 12.86
N PHE A 24 -13.69 -8.83 11.96
CA PHE A 24 -14.86 -7.96 11.88
C PHE A 24 -15.82 -8.12 13.06
N GLU A 25 -15.79 -9.25 13.76
CA GLU A 25 -16.63 -9.51 14.93
C GLU A 25 -16.07 -8.81 16.18
N ASN A 26 -14.74 -8.57 16.21
CA ASN A 26 -14.08 -7.89 17.31
C ASN A 26 -13.04 -6.89 16.82
N LEU A 27 -13.45 -5.66 16.51
CA LEU A 27 -12.58 -4.58 16.02
C LEU A 27 -11.63 -3.96 17.07
N SER A 28 -11.38 -4.65 18.20
CA SER A 28 -10.42 -4.15 19.19
C SER A 28 -9.02 -4.00 18.58
N PHE A 29 -8.42 -2.83 18.76
CA PHE A 29 -7.08 -2.52 18.27
C PHE A 29 -6.01 -3.50 18.78
N TYR A 30 -6.13 -3.95 20.03
CA TYR A 30 -5.16 -4.87 20.61
C TYR A 30 -5.17 -6.24 19.91
N LYS A 31 -6.36 -6.72 19.53
CA LYS A 31 -6.49 -8.01 18.81
C LYS A 31 -6.15 -7.88 17.33
N ASN A 32 -6.43 -6.73 16.72
CA ASN A 32 -6.30 -6.51 15.27
C ASN A 32 -5.09 -5.67 14.87
N TYR A 33 -4.14 -5.42 15.78
CA TYR A 33 -3.01 -4.53 15.50
C TYR A 33 -2.24 -4.92 14.24
N LYS A 34 -2.08 -6.22 13.97
CA LYS A 34 -1.44 -6.74 12.76
C LYS A 34 -2.21 -6.38 11.49
N ALA A 35 -3.53 -6.59 11.50
CA ALA A 35 -4.41 -6.26 10.38
C ALA A 35 -4.37 -4.75 10.09
N TYR A 36 -4.47 -3.92 11.13
CA TYR A 36 -4.38 -2.46 10.98
C TYR A 36 -3.03 -2.00 10.43
N ILE A 37 -1.90 -2.55 10.89
CA ILE A 37 -0.58 -2.23 10.35
C ILE A 37 -0.50 -2.57 8.86
N LEU A 38 -1.00 -3.73 8.44
CA LEU A 38 -1.03 -4.15 7.04
C LEU A 38 -1.91 -3.25 6.17
N ILE A 39 -3.08 -2.88 6.67
CA ILE A 39 -3.98 -1.95 5.97
C ILE A 39 -3.31 -0.58 5.83
N ILE A 40 -2.73 -0.03 6.89
CA ILE A 40 -2.04 1.27 6.86
C ILE A 40 -0.85 1.22 5.89
N LEU A 41 -0.02 0.18 5.94
CA LEU A 41 1.09 0.00 4.99
C LEU A 41 0.61 -0.10 3.55
N GLY A 42 -0.50 -0.79 3.29
CA GLY A 42 -1.13 -0.87 1.99
C GLY A 42 -1.58 0.50 1.49
N ILE A 43 -2.32 1.26 2.31
CA ILE A 43 -2.80 2.62 1.99
C ILE A 43 -1.63 3.56 1.75
N CYS A 44 -0.62 3.57 2.62
CA CYS A 44 0.58 4.40 2.45
C CYS A 44 1.31 4.06 1.16
N THR A 45 1.55 2.77 0.89
CA THR A 45 2.26 2.31 -0.31
C THR A 45 1.50 2.66 -1.58
N LEU A 46 0.17 2.51 -1.57
CA LEU A 46 -0.72 2.90 -2.66
C LEU A 46 -0.66 4.42 -2.86
N GLY A 47 -0.80 5.20 -1.79
CA GLY A 47 -0.66 6.65 -1.79
C GLY A 47 0.67 7.09 -2.37
N PHE A 48 1.80 6.54 -1.91
CA PHE A 48 3.13 6.83 -2.47
C PHE A 48 3.24 6.48 -3.96
N SER A 49 2.57 5.41 -4.42
CA SER A 49 2.53 5.04 -5.83
C SER A 49 1.79 6.07 -6.69
N PHE A 50 0.81 6.79 -6.13
CA PHE A 50 0.01 7.80 -6.84
C PHE A 50 0.56 9.23 -6.68
N PHE A 51 1.02 9.60 -5.48
CA PHE A 51 1.54 10.93 -5.13
C PHE A 51 2.99 11.15 -5.52
N LYS A 52 3.73 10.11 -5.91
CA LYS A 52 4.94 10.29 -6.69
C LYS A 52 4.51 10.38 -8.16
N PRO A 53 4.22 11.59 -8.70
CA PRO A 53 4.21 11.70 -10.15
C PRO A 53 5.55 11.17 -10.62
N ILE A 54 5.55 10.63 -11.83
CA ILE A 54 6.72 10.25 -12.60
C ILE A 54 7.64 11.49 -12.78
N SER A 55 8.30 11.97 -11.73
CA SER A 55 9.40 12.92 -11.75
C SER A 55 10.73 12.16 -11.76
N VAL A 56 10.75 11.03 -12.48
CA VAL A 56 11.98 10.41 -12.97
C VAL A 56 11.90 10.38 -14.49
N ASN A 57 11.66 11.55 -15.09
CA ASN A 57 11.90 11.77 -16.51
C ASN A 57 12.19 13.24 -16.84
N MET A 58 13.08 13.85 -16.07
CA MET A 58 13.87 14.97 -16.56
C MET A 58 15.35 14.66 -16.34
N GLY A 59 15.79 13.52 -16.88
CA GLY A 59 17.11 13.52 -17.49
C GLY A 59 17.03 14.52 -18.63
N GLN A 60 17.57 15.72 -18.41
CA GLN A 60 17.81 16.70 -19.45
C GLN A 60 18.64 16.02 -20.54
N LYS A 61 17.98 15.61 -21.62
CA LYS A 61 18.60 15.50 -22.94
C LYS A 61 18.23 16.76 -23.69
N LYS A 62 19.16 17.72 -23.73
CA LYS A 62 19.55 18.41 -24.95
C LYS A 62 20.94 18.98 -24.76
#